data_AF-A0A533VJZ5-F1
#
_entry.id   AF-A0A533VJZ5-F1
#
_cell.length_a   1.000
_cell.length_b   1.000
_cell.length_c   1.000
_cell.angle_alpha   90.00
_cell.angle_beta   90.00
_cell.angle_gamma   90.00
#
_symmetry.space_group_name_H-M   'P 1'
#
loop_
_entity.id
_entity.type
_entity.pdbx_description
1 polymer ?
#
loop_
_entity_poly.entity_id
_entity_poly.type
_entity_poly.pdbx_seq_one_letter_code
_entity_poly.pdbx_strand_id
1 'polypeptide(L)'
;MVGKIETVLTLQGGGSLGAYECGAYKAIAKHKIKLDIISATSIGSVNAAIIAGSKNDEPAKALEDFWLSLADTYTSSYLSDKTRAVASVTHASVWGNKAFTPRWLSPNVPDSNNSPYLYDNTPQSKCTGFK
;
A
#
# COMPACT_ATOMS: atom_id res chain seq x y z
N MET A 1 8.15 -41.17 -2.32
CA MET A 1 8.04 -39.93 -3.11
C MET A 1 8.13 -38.76 -2.15
N VAL A 2 9.17 -37.93 -2.26
CA VAL A 2 9.19 -36.65 -1.54
C VAL A 2 8.22 -35.73 -2.29
N GLY A 3 7.22 -35.18 -1.59
CA GLY A 3 6.24 -34.28 -2.18
C GLY A 3 6.90 -33.04 -2.79
N LYS A 4 6.24 -32.41 -3.76
CA LYS A 4 6.68 -31.14 -4.35
C LYS A 4 6.86 -30.11 -3.23
N ILE A 5 8.04 -29.47 -3.16
CA ILE A 5 8.30 -28.36 -2.25
C ILE A 5 7.71 -27.09 -2.85
N GLU A 6 6.92 -26.36 -2.06
CA GLU A 6 6.32 -25.08 -2.47
C GLU A 6 6.91 -23.94 -1.64
N THR A 7 7.26 -22.86 -2.33
CA THR A 7 7.75 -21.64 -1.69
C THR A 7 6.60 -20.67 -1.50
N VAL A 8 6.32 -20.33 -0.24
CA VAL A 8 5.21 -19.44 0.14
C VAL A 8 5.76 -18.13 0.67
N LEU A 9 5.31 -17.01 0.11
CA LEU A 9 5.54 -15.67 0.65
C LEU A 9 4.31 -15.21 1.44
N THR A 10 4.49 -14.88 2.71
CA THR A 10 3.41 -14.34 3.55
C THR A 10 3.64 -12.86 3.82
N LEU A 11 2.69 -12.01 3.41
CA LEU A 11 2.72 -10.55 3.59
C LEU A 11 1.70 -10.13 4.65
N GLN A 12 2.13 -9.32 5.62
CA GLN A 12 1.30 -8.95 6.75
C GLN A 12 0.50 -7.66 6.46
N GLY A 13 -0.53 -7.43 7.26
CA GLY A 13 -1.12 -6.09 7.38
C GLY A 13 -0.20 -5.11 8.12
N GLY A 14 -0.50 -3.82 8.03
CA GLY A 14 0.26 -2.79 8.76
C GLY A 14 0.33 -1.41 8.11
N GLY A 15 -0.58 -1.07 7.18
CA GLY A 15 -0.59 0.23 6.51
C GLY A 15 0.74 0.53 5.82
N SER A 16 1.46 1.56 6.28
CA SER A 16 2.75 1.97 5.68
C SER A 16 3.87 0.93 5.83
N LEU A 17 3.75 -0.06 6.71
CA LEU A 17 4.69 -1.20 6.78
C LEU A 17 4.79 -1.96 5.46
N GLY A 18 3.77 -1.90 4.59
CA GLY A 18 3.83 -2.51 3.27
C GLY A 18 4.96 -1.94 2.37
N ALA A 19 5.45 -0.71 2.62
CA ALA A 19 6.60 -0.16 1.91
C ALA A 19 7.89 -0.92 2.23
N TYR A 20 8.01 -1.46 3.45
CA TYR A 20 9.12 -2.34 3.82
C TYR A 20 9.06 -3.67 3.06
N GLU A 21 7.85 -4.24 2.92
CA GLU A 21 7.64 -5.46 2.14
C GLU A 21 8.03 -5.30 0.67
N CYS A 22 7.86 -4.10 0.09
CA CYS A 22 8.37 -3.79 -1.24
C CYS A 22 9.89 -3.99 -1.33
N GLY A 23 10.64 -3.48 -0.36
CA GLY A 23 12.09 -3.70 -0.27
C GLY A 23 12.46 -5.17 -0.10
N ALA A 24 11.74 -5.89 0.76
CA ALA A 24 11.93 -7.33 0.96
C ALA A 24 11.67 -8.12 -0.34
N TYR A 25 10.59 -7.82 -1.05
CA TYR A 25 10.27 -8.46 -2.32
C TYR A 25 11.30 -8.12 -3.41
N LYS A 26 11.78 -6.88 -3.50
CA LYS A 26 12.89 -6.52 -4.41
C LYS A 26 14.13 -7.38 -4.18
N ALA A 27 14.46 -7.68 -2.92
CA ALA A 27 15.57 -8.58 -2.59
C ALA A 27 15.30 -10.03 -3.04
N ILE A 28 14.09 -10.55 -2.83
CA ILE A 28 13.67 -11.88 -3.30
C ILE A 28 13.77 -11.97 -4.83
N ALA A 29 13.22 -10.97 -5.54
CA ALA A 29 13.24 -10.90 -6.99
C ALA A 29 14.66 -10.83 -7.55
N LYS A 30 15.56 -10.05 -6.92
CA LYS A 30 16.99 -9.97 -7.30
C LYS A 30 17.69 -11.33 -7.23
N HIS A 31 17.34 -12.17 -6.27
CA HIS A 31 17.90 -13.52 -6.13
C HIS A 31 17.18 -14.58 -6.98
N LYS A 32 16.20 -14.18 -7.80
CA LYS A 32 15.42 -15.07 -8.69
C LYS A 32 14.76 -16.23 -7.94
N ILE A 33 14.35 -15.99 -6.69
CA ILE A 33 13.61 -16.97 -5.90
C ILE A 33 12.20 -17.08 -6.49
N LYS A 34 11.82 -18.29 -6.92
CA LYS A 34 10.49 -18.56 -7.46
C LYS A 34 9.50 -18.74 -6.32
N LEU A 35 8.42 -17.96 -6.35
CA LEU A 35 7.30 -18.09 -5.42
C LEU A 35 6.21 -18.93 -6.07
N ASP A 36 5.66 -19.89 -5.33
CA ASP A 36 4.52 -20.70 -5.78
C ASP A 36 3.20 -20.12 -5.25
N ILE A 37 3.22 -19.60 -4.02
CA ILE A 37 2.03 -19.07 -3.33
C ILE A 37 2.38 -17.74 -2.66
N ILE A 38 1.42 -16.81 -2.69
CA ILE A 38 1.46 -15.59 -1.90
C ILE A 38 0.23 -15.55 -1.01
N SER A 39 0.44 -15.52 0.30
CA SER A 39 -0.61 -15.32 1.31
C SER A 39 -0.49 -13.91 1.85
N ALA A 40 -1.60 -13.19 1.97
CA ALA A 40 -1.50 -11.79 2.39
C ALA A 40 -2.76 -11.21 3.02
N THR A 41 -2.58 -10.27 3.95
CA THR A 41 -3.67 -9.57 4.66
C THR A 41 -3.54 -8.05 4.58
N SER A 42 -4.67 -7.35 4.41
CA SER A 42 -4.73 -5.88 4.43
C SER A 42 -3.79 -5.26 3.38
N ILE A 43 -2.83 -4.41 3.76
CA ILE A 43 -1.88 -3.81 2.81
C ILE A 43 -1.04 -4.87 2.10
N GLY A 44 -0.69 -5.97 2.78
CA GLY A 44 -0.03 -7.10 2.17
C GLY A 44 -0.85 -7.65 0.99
N SER A 45 -2.19 -7.61 1.03
CA SER A 45 -3.04 -8.08 -0.06
C SER A 45 -2.90 -7.20 -1.31
N VAL A 46 -2.69 -5.89 -1.14
CA VAL A 46 -2.38 -4.98 -2.26
C VAL A 46 -1.02 -5.32 -2.86
N ASN A 47 -0.01 -5.49 -2.01
CA ASN A 47 1.33 -5.91 -2.44
C ASN A 47 1.28 -7.25 -3.18
N ALA A 48 0.59 -8.24 -2.63
CA ALA A 48 0.40 -9.56 -3.24
C ALA A 48 -0.31 -9.48 -4.60
N ALA A 49 -1.35 -8.65 -4.72
CA ALA A 49 -2.07 -8.44 -5.97
C ALA A 49 -1.17 -7.83 -7.05
N ILE A 50 -0.32 -6.85 -6.68
CA ILE A 50 0.64 -6.25 -7.61
C ILE A 50 1.70 -7.27 -8.03
N ILE A 51 2.24 -8.03 -7.06
CA ILE A 51 3.26 -9.05 -7.32
C ILE A 51 2.73 -10.15 -8.24
N ALA A 52 1.55 -10.69 -7.94
CA ALA A 52 0.95 -11.79 -8.71
C ALA A 52 0.35 -11.32 -10.05
N GLY A 53 -0.11 -10.07 -10.13
CA GLY A 53 -0.83 -9.53 -11.29
C GLY A 53 0.02 -8.72 -12.26
N SER A 54 1.33 -8.58 -12.03
CA SER A 54 2.21 -7.78 -12.90
C SER A 54 2.30 -8.40 -14.30
N LYS A 55 1.85 -7.65 -15.32
CA LYS A 55 1.81 -8.10 -16.72
C LYS A 55 3.14 -8.00 -17.46
N ASN A 56 4.05 -7.16 -16.98
CA ASN A 56 5.29 -6.81 -17.69
C ASN A 56 6.50 -7.61 -17.20
N ASP A 57 6.29 -8.72 -16.48
CA ASP A 57 7.34 -9.51 -15.81
C ASP A 57 8.27 -8.70 -14.87
N GLU A 58 7.87 -7.47 -14.49
CA GLU A 58 8.60 -6.60 -13.56
C GLU A 58 7.78 -6.28 -12.29
N PRO A 59 7.30 -7.30 -11.52
CA PRO A 59 6.48 -7.08 -10.33
C PRO A 59 7.17 -6.21 -9.27
N ALA A 60 8.49 -6.29 -9.16
CA ALA A 60 9.27 -5.52 -8.20
C ALA A 60 9.23 -4.01 -8.49
N LYS A 61 9.23 -3.63 -9.79
CA LYS A 61 9.14 -2.24 -10.23
C LYS A 61 7.72 -1.71 -10.08
N ALA A 62 6.72 -2.48 -10.50
CA ALA A 62 5.32 -2.10 -10.34
C ALA A 62 4.97 -1.84 -8.86
N LEU A 63 5.52 -2.67 -7.96
CA LEU A 63 5.35 -2.50 -6.52
C LEU A 63 6.04 -1.23 -5.99
N GLU A 64 7.27 -0.95 -6.45
CA GLU A 64 7.99 0.28 -6.10
C GLU A 64 7.27 1.53 -6.60
N ASP A 65 6.82 1.54 -7.85
CA ASP A 65 6.08 2.65 -8.45
C ASP A 65 4.79 2.94 -7.67
N PHE A 66 4.08 1.90 -7.23
CA PHE A 66 2.90 2.04 -6.37
C PHE A 66 3.25 2.76 -5.07
N TRP A 67 4.28 2.31 -4.33
CA TRP A 67 4.68 2.93 -3.07
C TRP A 67 5.20 4.36 -3.24
N LEU A 68 5.96 4.63 -4.31
CA LEU A 68 6.43 5.98 -4.64
C LEU A 68 5.28 6.92 -5.03
N SER A 69 4.23 6.41 -5.68
CA SER A 69 3.05 7.21 -6.00
C SER A 69 2.31 7.71 -4.75
N LEU A 70 2.30 6.90 -3.69
CA LEU A 70 1.70 7.20 -2.39
C LEU A 70 2.59 8.06 -1.50
N ALA A 71 3.92 7.99 -1.70
CA ALA A 71 4.87 8.78 -0.93
C ALA A 71 4.61 10.28 -1.12
N ASP A 72 4.84 11.03 -0.05
CA ASP A 72 4.68 12.47 -0.03
C ASP A 72 5.89 13.14 0.64
N THR A 73 6.15 14.38 0.26
CA THR A 73 7.37 15.11 0.60
C THR A 73 7.08 16.35 1.45
N TYR A 74 6.03 16.29 2.28
CA TYR A 74 5.64 17.39 3.18
C TYR A 74 6.75 17.82 4.15
N THR A 75 7.64 16.90 4.52
CA THR A 75 8.70 17.16 5.48
C THR A 75 10.01 17.49 4.79
N SER A 76 10.56 18.67 5.09
CA SER A 76 11.87 19.12 4.60
C SER A 76 12.99 18.11 4.86
N SER A 77 13.88 17.94 3.88
CA SER A 77 15.09 17.10 3.99
C SER A 77 16.13 17.67 4.95
N TYR A 78 16.01 18.94 5.35
CA TYR A 78 16.89 19.57 6.34
C TYR A 78 16.57 19.14 7.78
N LEU A 79 15.42 18.48 8.02
CA LEU A 79 15.04 17.97 9.33
C LEU A 79 15.62 16.57 9.58
N SER A 80 15.89 16.24 10.84
CA SER A 80 16.31 14.88 11.22
C SER A 80 15.22 13.85 10.93
N ASP A 81 15.61 12.60 10.66
CA ASP A 81 14.67 11.54 10.30
C ASP A 81 13.59 11.29 11.35
N LYS A 82 13.94 11.41 12.64
CA LYS A 82 12.95 11.29 13.73
C LYS A 82 11.91 12.41 13.66
N THR A 83 12.34 13.65 13.45
CA THR A 83 11.43 14.79 13.31
C THR A 83 10.58 14.67 12.06
N ARG A 84 11.17 14.24 10.94
CA ARG A 84 10.44 13.97 9.70
C ARG A 84 9.40 12.89 9.90
N ALA A 85 9.73 11.77 10.54
CA ALA A 85 8.77 10.69 10.82
C ALA A 85 7.59 11.19 11.67
N VAL A 86 7.87 11.94 12.74
CA VAL A 86 6.82 12.52 13.62
C VAL A 86 5.95 13.53 12.86
N ALA A 87 6.55 14.43 12.08
CA ALA A 87 5.82 15.40 11.29
C ALA A 87 4.96 14.72 10.22
N SER A 88 5.49 13.71 9.53
CA SER A 88 4.77 12.95 8.52
C SER A 88 3.58 12.18 9.10
N VAL A 89 3.73 11.49 10.24
CA VAL A 89 2.60 10.79 10.87
C VAL A 89 1.56 11.76 11.42
N THR A 90 1.98 12.92 11.95
CA THR A 90 1.07 13.96 12.43
C THR A 90 0.27 14.54 11.28
N HIS A 91 0.94 14.86 10.17
CA HIS A 91 0.29 15.33 8.96
C HIS A 91 -0.68 14.27 8.39
N ALA A 92 -0.21 13.03 8.22
CA ALA A 92 -1.05 11.97 7.69
C ALA A 92 -2.29 11.66 8.56
N SER A 93 -2.17 11.80 9.88
CA SER A 93 -3.29 11.54 10.80
C SER A 93 -4.39 12.59 10.71
N VAL A 94 -4.03 13.85 10.42
CA VAL A 94 -4.97 14.98 10.48
C VAL A 94 -5.34 15.51 9.09
N TRP A 95 -4.52 15.33 8.06
CA TRP A 95 -4.83 15.75 6.68
C TRP A 95 -4.96 14.56 5.72
N GLY A 96 -4.62 13.36 6.19
CA GLY A 96 -4.63 12.17 5.35
C GLY A 96 -3.40 12.04 4.47
N ASN A 97 -3.52 11.16 3.47
CA ASN A 97 -2.55 11.02 2.40
C ASN A 97 -3.29 10.76 1.07
N LYS A 98 -2.53 10.54 0.00
CA LYS A 98 -3.05 10.30 -1.36
C LYS A 98 -3.96 9.07 -1.48
N ALA A 99 -3.90 8.12 -0.54
CA ALA A 99 -4.79 6.95 -0.49
C ALA A 99 -5.96 7.12 0.50
N PHE A 100 -5.74 7.84 1.60
CA PHE A 100 -6.70 7.99 2.70
C PHE A 100 -6.91 9.46 3.01
N THR A 101 -7.90 10.07 2.37
CA THR A 101 -8.23 11.49 2.59
C THR A 101 -9.42 11.61 3.57
N PRO A 102 -9.24 12.24 4.74
CA PRO A 102 -10.30 12.39 5.74
C PRO A 102 -11.27 13.52 5.39
N ARG A 103 -12.54 13.39 5.81
CA ARG A 103 -13.64 14.34 5.57
C ARG A 103 -13.94 15.22 6.80
N TRP A 104 -12.92 15.74 7.49
CA TRP A 104 -13.08 16.43 8.77
C TRP A 104 -14.04 17.62 8.77
N LEU A 105 -13.92 18.48 7.74
CA LEU A 105 -14.64 19.76 7.67
C LEU A 105 -15.96 19.67 6.90
N SER A 106 -16.32 18.48 6.41
CA SER A 106 -17.54 18.26 5.62
C SER A 106 -18.11 16.85 5.85
N PRO A 107 -18.41 16.46 7.10
CA PRO A 107 -18.91 15.11 7.40
C PRO A 107 -20.30 14.83 6.82
N ASN A 108 -21.07 15.87 6.46
CA ASN A 108 -22.43 15.78 5.93
C ASN A 108 -22.56 16.30 4.49
N VAL A 109 -21.46 16.60 3.79
CA VAL A 109 -21.52 16.90 2.35
C VAL A 109 -21.54 15.55 1.65
N PRO A 110 -22.65 15.16 1.02
CA PRO A 110 -22.72 13.90 0.29
C PRO A 110 -21.59 13.88 -0.74
N ASP A 111 -20.77 12.84 -0.77
CA ASP A 111 -20.22 12.46 -2.07
C ASP A 111 -21.38 12.08 -3.00
N SER A 112 -21.12 11.82 -4.28
CA SER A 112 -22.19 11.42 -5.21
C SER A 112 -23.05 10.23 -4.72
N ASN A 113 -22.63 9.52 -3.66
CA ASN A 113 -23.28 8.37 -3.05
C ASN A 113 -23.74 8.57 -1.59
N ASN A 114 -23.66 9.78 -1.02
CA ASN A 114 -24.14 10.11 0.34
C ASN A 114 -23.60 9.17 1.45
N SER A 115 -22.31 8.88 1.40
CA SER A 115 -21.72 7.83 2.23
C SER A 115 -21.36 8.29 3.66
N PRO A 116 -21.67 7.51 4.73
CA PRO A 116 -21.41 7.89 6.13
C PRO A 116 -19.95 7.74 6.56
N TYR A 117 -19.00 7.62 5.63
CA TYR A 117 -17.61 7.27 5.94
C TYR A 117 -16.76 8.50 6.25
N LEU A 118 -15.95 8.38 7.31
CA LEU A 118 -14.99 9.41 7.73
C LEU A 118 -13.89 9.71 6.70
N TYR A 119 -13.60 8.77 5.81
CA TYR A 119 -12.60 8.88 4.74
C TYR A 119 -13.25 8.76 3.36
N ASP A 120 -12.65 9.38 2.35
CA ASP A 120 -13.02 9.20 0.94
C ASP A 120 -12.83 7.75 0.49
N ASN A 121 -13.93 7.14 0.05
CA ASN A 121 -14.01 5.76 -0.45
C ASN A 121 -14.08 5.69 -1.98
N THR A 122 -14.00 6.80 -2.69
CA THR A 122 -13.97 6.85 -4.17
C THR A 122 -12.91 5.93 -4.79
N PRO A 123 -11.69 5.78 -4.22
CA PRO A 123 -10.72 4.81 -4.73
C PRO A 123 -11.21 3.36 -4.59
N GLN A 124 -11.87 3.04 -3.48
CA GLN A 124 -12.36 1.69 -3.20
C GLN A 124 -13.54 1.30 -4.10
N SER A 125 -14.47 2.22 -4.35
CA SER A 125 -15.64 1.96 -5.22
C SER A 125 -15.23 1.62 -6.66
N LYS A 126 -14.17 2.26 -7.17
CA LYS A 126 -13.58 1.92 -8.49
C LYS A 126 -13.04 0.48 -8.53
N CYS A 127 -12.52 -0.04 -7.43
CA CYS A 127 -11.97 -1.38 -7.35
C CYS A 127 -13.05 -2.46 -7.17
N THR A 128 -14.12 -2.18 -6.42
CA THR A 128 -15.14 -3.17 -6.06
C THR A 128 -16.33 -3.19 -7.02
N GLY A 129 -16.48 -2.19 -7.89
CA GLY A 129 -17.61 -2.08 -8.82
C GLY A 129 -18.94 -1.76 -8.15
N PHE A 130 -18.95 -1.48 -6.84
CA PHE A 130 -20.14 -1.01 -6.13
C PHE A 130 -20.35 0.48 -6.48
N LYS A 131 -21.35 0.74 -7.32
CA LYS A 131 -21.97 2.06 -7.44
C LYS A 131 -22.95 2.28 -6.30
#